data_AF-A0A2D0ILG2-F1
#
_entry.id   AF-A0A2D0ILG2-F1
#
_cell.length_a   1.000
_cell.length_b   1.000
_cell.length_c   1.000
_cell.angle_alpha   90.00
_cell.angle_beta   90.00
_cell.angle_gamma   90.00
#
_symmetry.space_group_name_H-M   'P 1'
#
loop_
_entity.id
_entity.type
_entity.pdbx_description
1 polymer ?
#
loop_
_entity_poly.entity_id
_entity_poly.type
_entity_poly.pdbx_seq_one_letter_code
_entity_poly.pdbx_strand_id
1 'polypeptide(L)'
;MDNENDVNKLILDNRHHVDDGCDHTDRILYDLNQAARARSRQPYQPKPKLIPIAKPATIAEPCINIGKRFNYGRNIVRGMYELTQLGRTAEYIAMLLRMPLGDVQRVLLRNTPVQKAVYKQVMAAPKPIEKEVIKRLSAESKE
;
A
#
# COMPACT_ATOMS: atom_id res chain seq x y z
N MET A 1 27.62 -11.59 -7.89
CA MET A 1 27.01 -12.93 -7.76
C MET A 1 26.28 -12.91 -6.44
N ASP A 2 25.09 -12.32 -6.46
CA ASP A 2 24.32 -12.10 -5.24
C ASP A 2 23.62 -13.42 -4.91
N ASN A 3 23.95 -13.98 -3.75
CA ASN A 3 23.39 -15.25 -3.30
C ASN A 3 21.87 -15.10 -3.14
N GLU A 4 21.11 -15.64 -4.10
CA GLU A 4 19.65 -15.72 -4.12
C GLU A 4 19.06 -16.60 -2.99
N ASN A 5 19.90 -17.26 -2.19
CA ASN A 5 19.50 -18.22 -1.15
C ASN A 5 19.79 -17.76 0.29
N ASP A 6 19.76 -16.46 0.58
CA ASP A 6 19.80 -15.99 1.96
C ASP A 6 18.46 -16.32 2.65
N VAL A 7 18.45 -17.46 3.35
CA VAL A 7 17.28 -18.02 4.06
C VAL A 7 16.63 -16.98 4.98
N ASN A 8 17.38 -16.00 5.46
CA ASN A 8 16.86 -14.89 6.27
C ASN A 8 15.85 -14.02 5.51
N LYS A 9 15.99 -13.86 4.19
CA LYS A 9 15.00 -13.13 3.36
C LYS A 9 13.70 -13.91 3.20
N LEU A 10 13.74 -15.25 3.27
CA LEU A 10 12.55 -16.11 3.24
C LEU A 10 11.84 -16.18 4.59
N ILE A 11 12.55 -15.92 5.69
CA ILE A 11 12.02 -15.90 7.07
C ILE A 11 11.39 -14.54 7.43
N LEU A 12 11.67 -13.48 6.66
CA LEU A 12 10.92 -12.22 6.73
C LEU A 12 9.50 -12.45 6.23
N ASP A 13 8.70 -13.08 7.09
CA ASP A 13 7.29 -13.26 6.96
C ASP A 13 6.66 -11.87 7.00
N ASN A 14 6.56 -11.24 5.82
CA ASN A 14 5.89 -9.97 5.57
C ASN A 14 4.36 -10.14 5.77
N ARG A 15 3.94 -10.76 6.88
CA ARG A 15 2.58 -10.57 7.36
C ARG A 15 2.53 -9.13 7.82
N HIS A 16 1.84 -8.30 7.04
CA HIS A 16 1.40 -7.00 7.51
C HIS A 16 0.48 -7.23 8.72
N HIS A 17 1.08 -7.38 9.90
CA HIS A 17 0.40 -7.38 11.17
C HIS A 17 -0.05 -5.93 11.39
N VAL A 18 -1.22 -5.61 10.88
CA VAL A 18 -1.90 -4.35 11.18
C VAL A 18 -2.50 -4.52 12.57
N ASP A 19 -1.95 -3.78 13.53
CA ASP A 19 -2.54 -3.68 14.86
C ASP A 19 -3.84 -2.89 14.75
N ASP A 20 -4.96 -3.55 15.03
CA ASP A 20 -6.30 -2.97 15.02
C ASP A 20 -6.60 -2.13 16.28
N GLY A 21 -5.68 -2.13 17.25
CA GLY A 21 -5.77 -1.33 18.47
C GLY A 21 -6.86 -1.79 19.44
N CYS A 22 -7.41 -2.99 19.25
CA CYS A 22 -8.50 -3.52 20.08
C CYS A 22 -8.00 -4.51 21.14
N ASP A 23 -8.68 -4.55 22.29
CA ASP A 23 -8.54 -5.62 23.25
C ASP A 23 -9.26 -6.88 22.75
N HIS A 24 -8.51 -7.96 22.58
CA HIS A 24 -9.03 -9.26 22.17
C HIS A 24 -9.14 -10.25 23.34
N THR A 25 -8.73 -9.88 24.56
CA THR A 25 -8.64 -10.80 25.71
C THR A 25 -9.94 -11.56 25.96
N ASP A 26 -11.06 -10.86 26.14
CA ASP A 26 -12.37 -11.47 26.37
C ASP A 26 -12.83 -12.36 25.21
N ARG A 27 -12.48 -11.99 23.99
CA ARG A 27 -12.84 -12.73 22.77
C ARG A 27 -12.05 -14.04 22.65
N ILE A 28 -10.76 -13.99 22.98
CA ILE A 28 -9.87 -15.15 23.04
C ILE A 28 -10.34 -16.10 24.15
N LEU A 29 -10.62 -15.58 25.34
CA LEU A 29 -11.15 -16.37 26.46
C LEU A 29 -12.50 -17.00 26.12
N TYR A 30 -13.37 -16.27 25.42
CA TYR A 30 -14.63 -16.81 24.92
C TYR A 30 -14.38 -18.01 23.98
N ASP A 31 -13.48 -17.87 23.00
CA ASP A 31 -13.20 -18.92 22.02
C ASP A 31 -12.56 -20.16 22.68
N LEU A 32 -11.62 -19.97 23.61
CA LEU A 32 -11.00 -21.04 24.38
C LEU A 32 -12.04 -21.84 25.19
N ASN A 33 -13.04 -21.15 25.76
CA ASN A 33 -14.07 -21.79 26.58
C ASN A 33 -15.24 -22.39 25.78
N GLN A 34 -15.25 -22.29 24.44
CA GLN A 34 -16.36 -22.82 23.62
C GLN A 34 -16.53 -24.33 23.80
N ALA A 35 -15.44 -25.09 23.78
CA ALA A 35 -15.49 -26.55 23.92
C ALA A 35 -16.01 -26.97 25.31
N ALA A 36 -15.59 -26.26 26.36
CA ALA A 36 -16.07 -26.50 27.72
C ALA A 36 -17.59 -26.23 27.82
N ARG A 37 -18.05 -25.09 27.30
CA ARG A 37 -19.47 -24.72 27.29
C ARG A 37 -20.33 -25.76 26.57
N ALA A 38 -19.87 -26.24 25.41
CA ALA A 38 -20.55 -27.30 24.66
C ALA A 38 -20.70 -28.59 25.47
N ARG A 39 -19.64 -29.01 26.18
CA ARG A 39 -19.66 -30.23 27.02
C ARG A 39 -20.56 -30.07 28.24
N SER A 40 -20.50 -28.92 28.90
CA SER A 40 -21.35 -28.60 30.05
C SER A 40 -22.80 -28.22 29.68
N ARG A 41 -23.14 -28.22 28.38
CA ARG A 41 -24.46 -27.85 27.84
C ARG A 41 -24.94 -26.48 28.35
N GLN A 42 -24.02 -25.53 28.46
CA GLN A 42 -24.37 -24.16 28.85
C GLN A 42 -25.22 -23.51 27.76
N PRO A 43 -26.18 -22.65 28.12
CA PRO A 43 -26.92 -21.85 27.15
C PRO A 43 -25.97 -21.06 26.25
N TYR A 44 -26.39 -20.82 25.01
CA TYR A 44 -25.61 -20.00 24.09
C TYR A 44 -25.40 -18.60 24.69
N GLN A 45 -24.14 -18.18 24.76
CA GLN A 45 -23.75 -16.84 25.15
C GLN A 45 -23.23 -16.12 23.90
N PRO A 46 -23.62 -14.87 23.64
CA PRO A 46 -23.08 -14.13 22.50
C PRO A 46 -21.59 -13.85 22.71
N LYS A 47 -20.85 -13.83 21.59
CA LYS A 47 -19.43 -13.49 21.59
C LYS A 47 -19.20 -12.04 22.04
N PRO A 48 -18.27 -11.77 22.97
CA PRO A 48 -17.92 -10.42 23.40
C PRO A 48 -17.52 -9.53 22.22
N LYS A 49 -17.96 -8.27 22.29
CA LYS A 49 -17.51 -7.22 21.36
C LYS A 49 -16.10 -6.80 21.72
N LEU A 50 -15.32 -6.44 20.71
CA LEU A 50 -13.97 -5.93 20.89
C LEU A 50 -14.01 -4.51 21.48
N ILE A 51 -13.09 -4.23 22.39
CA ILE A 51 -12.97 -2.92 23.04
C ILE A 51 -11.80 -2.19 22.39
N PRO A 52 -12.00 -1.04 21.72
CA PRO A 52 -10.89 -0.27 21.18
C PRO A 52 -10.11 0.40 22.33
N ILE A 53 -8.83 0.04 22.49
CA ILE A 53 -7.93 0.62 23.52
C ILE A 53 -7.01 1.67 22.89
N ALA A 54 -6.51 1.38 21.69
CA ALA A 54 -5.56 2.22 20.98
C ALA A 54 -6.11 2.62 19.62
N LYS A 55 -5.53 3.69 19.05
CA LYS A 55 -5.74 3.98 17.63
C LYS A 55 -5.02 2.89 16.82
N PRO A 56 -5.65 2.35 15.77
CA PRO A 56 -5.01 1.35 14.93
C PRO A 56 -3.71 1.92 14.36
N ALA A 57 -2.70 1.07 14.24
CA ALA A 57 -1.43 1.43 13.64
C ALA A 57 -1.62 1.59 12.12
N THR A 58 -2.05 2.79 11.70
CA THR A 58 -2.11 3.13 10.29
C THR A 58 -0.72 3.51 9.84
N ILE A 59 -0.18 2.82 8.83
CA ILE A 59 1.04 3.24 8.15
C ILE A 59 0.74 4.61 7.52
N ALA A 60 1.29 5.67 8.12
CA ALA A 60 1.03 7.07 7.77
C ALA A 60 1.76 7.51 6.48
N GLU A 61 1.94 6.59 5.54
CA GLU A 61 2.51 6.94 4.25
C GLU A 61 1.46 7.74 3.44
N PRO A 62 1.88 8.82 2.74
CA PRO A 62 0.98 9.62 1.93
C PRO A 62 0.46 8.79 0.74
N CYS A 63 -0.64 8.06 0.93
CA CYS A 63 -1.24 7.28 -0.15
C CYS A 63 -2.23 8.12 -0.96
N ILE A 64 -1.99 8.21 -2.26
CA ILE A 64 -2.90 8.80 -3.24
C ILE A 64 -3.69 7.65 -3.88
N ASN A 65 -5.01 7.67 -3.78
CA ASN A 65 -5.86 6.61 -4.30
C ASN A 65 -6.10 6.76 -5.82
N ILE A 66 -5.10 6.44 -6.64
CA ILE A 66 -5.26 6.41 -8.10
C ILE A 66 -5.90 5.09 -8.55
N GLY A 67 -5.48 3.99 -7.93
CA GLY A 67 -5.94 2.64 -8.19
C GLY A 67 -5.50 2.09 -9.54
N LYS A 68 -5.92 0.85 -9.82
CA LYS A 68 -5.71 0.21 -11.13
C LYS A 68 -6.60 0.85 -12.20
N ARG A 69 -6.02 1.25 -13.32
CA ARG A 69 -6.74 1.78 -14.50
C ARG A 69 -6.34 1.02 -15.76
N PHE A 70 -7.25 0.95 -16.73
CA PHE A 70 -6.93 0.38 -18.05
C PHE A 70 -5.83 1.18 -18.76
N ASN A 71 -5.95 2.52 -18.69
CA ASN A 71 -4.95 3.46 -19.17
C ASN A 71 -4.75 4.57 -18.13
N TYR A 72 -3.50 4.93 -17.88
CA TYR A 72 -3.16 6.06 -17.02
C TYR A 72 -3.10 7.34 -17.86
N GLY A 73 -3.71 8.41 -17.35
CA GLY A 73 -3.72 9.72 -18.01
C GLY A 73 -2.33 10.34 -18.09
N ARG A 74 -2.17 11.32 -18.98
CA ARG A 74 -0.88 11.99 -19.23
C ARG A 74 -0.25 12.58 -17.96
N ASN A 75 -1.07 13.13 -17.08
CA ASN A 75 -0.62 13.78 -15.86
C ASN A 75 -0.17 12.79 -14.79
N ILE A 76 -0.87 11.67 -14.63
CA ILE A 76 -0.42 10.55 -13.77
C ILE A 76 0.94 10.02 -14.25
N VAL A 77 1.06 9.77 -15.57
CA VAL A 77 2.33 9.31 -16.18
C VAL A 77 3.44 10.33 -15.97
N ARG A 78 3.13 11.63 -16.11
CA ARG A 78 4.06 12.72 -15.80
C ARG A 78 4.51 12.68 -14.34
N GLY A 79 3.58 12.54 -13.40
CA GLY A 79 3.89 12.45 -11.97
C GLY A 79 4.74 11.22 -11.62
N MET A 80 4.51 10.07 -12.25
CA MET A 80 5.39 8.90 -12.11
C MET A 80 6.84 9.24 -12.51
N TYR A 81 7.04 9.91 -13.64
CA TYR A 81 8.39 10.30 -14.07
C TYR A 81 9.01 11.36 -13.18
N GLU A 82 8.24 12.35 -12.72
CA GLU A 82 8.72 13.36 -11.78
C GLU A 82 9.18 12.70 -10.46
N LEU A 83 8.45 11.70 -9.95
CA LEU A 83 8.86 10.91 -8.78
C LEU A 83 10.13 10.09 -9.03
N THR A 84 10.31 9.51 -10.24
CA THR A 84 11.57 8.84 -10.57
C THR A 84 12.75 9.80 -10.71
N GLN A 85 12.51 11.02 -11.21
CA GLN A 85 13.54 12.07 -11.30
C GLN A 85 14.03 12.51 -9.90
N LEU A 86 13.17 12.37 -8.89
CA LEU A 86 13.48 12.58 -7.47
C LEU A 86 14.19 11.39 -6.81
N GLY A 87 14.43 10.29 -7.54
CA GLY A 87 15.10 9.10 -7.03
C GLY A 87 14.20 8.12 -6.28
N ARG A 88 12.88 8.24 -6.39
CA ARG A 88 11.95 7.28 -5.78
C ARG A 88 11.94 5.95 -6.55
N THR A 89 11.92 4.83 -5.83
CA THR A 89 11.86 3.49 -6.42
C THR A 89 10.48 3.20 -7.02
N ALA A 90 10.41 2.27 -7.96
CA ALA A 90 9.14 1.85 -8.56
C ALA A 90 8.18 1.27 -7.51
N GLU A 91 8.71 0.59 -6.50
CA GLU A 91 7.96 0.06 -5.35
C GLU A 91 7.33 1.18 -4.52
N TYR A 92 8.11 2.21 -4.19
CA TYR A 92 7.60 3.38 -3.48
C TYR A 92 6.51 4.08 -4.28
N ILE A 93 6.69 4.26 -5.59
CA ILE A 93 5.68 4.89 -6.46
C ILE A 93 4.40 4.04 -6.52
N ALA A 94 4.53 2.71 -6.59
CA ALA A 94 3.41 1.78 -6.57
C ALA A 94 2.62 1.86 -5.25
N MET A 95 3.31 1.92 -4.11
CA MET A 95 2.70 2.10 -2.79
C MET A 95 2.02 3.47 -2.67
N LEU A 96 2.74 4.54 -3.05
CA LEU A 96 2.26 5.92 -3.02
C LEU A 96 0.98 6.10 -3.85
N LEU A 97 0.91 5.52 -5.04
CA LEU A 97 -0.22 5.68 -5.96
C LEU A 97 -1.31 4.60 -5.82
N ARG A 98 -1.11 3.60 -4.93
CA ARG A 98 -1.94 2.39 -4.84
C ARG A 98 -2.15 1.71 -6.19
N MET A 99 -1.06 1.58 -6.94
CA MET A 99 -1.04 0.96 -8.27
C MET A 99 -0.32 -0.39 -8.25
N PRO A 100 -0.67 -1.34 -9.14
CA PRO A 100 0.11 -2.56 -9.29
C PRO A 100 1.55 -2.25 -9.71
N LEU A 101 2.55 -2.89 -9.09
CA LEU A 101 3.97 -2.69 -9.41
C LEU A 101 4.26 -2.91 -10.90
N GLY A 102 3.68 -3.94 -11.51
CA GLY A 102 3.86 -4.23 -12.93
C GLY A 102 3.35 -3.13 -13.86
N ASP A 103 2.29 -2.43 -13.47
CA ASP A 103 1.77 -1.29 -14.25
C ASP A 103 2.74 -0.10 -14.19
N VAL A 104 3.29 0.19 -13.00
CA VAL A 104 4.30 1.24 -12.82
C VAL A 104 5.55 0.92 -13.64
N GLN A 105 6.09 -0.29 -13.51
CA GLN A 105 7.24 -0.75 -14.29
C GLN A 105 6.99 -0.63 -15.80
N ARG A 106 5.80 -1.03 -16.28
CA ARG A 106 5.44 -0.89 -17.70
C ARG A 106 5.43 0.56 -18.16
N VAL A 107 4.96 1.50 -17.33
CA VAL A 107 5.01 2.93 -17.65
C VAL A 107 6.47 3.41 -17.70
N LEU A 108 7.30 3.00 -16.74
CA LEU A 108 8.71 3.40 -16.66
C LEU A 108 9.58 2.88 -17.81
N LEU A 109 9.18 1.77 -18.47
CA LEU A 109 9.86 1.25 -19.66
C LEU A 109 9.74 2.16 -20.89
N ARG A 110 8.82 3.14 -20.91
CA ARG A 110 8.67 4.13 -21.99
C ARG A 110 8.37 3.50 -23.36
N ASN A 111 7.49 2.50 -23.40
CA ASN A 111 7.19 1.75 -24.63
C ASN A 111 6.40 2.58 -25.65
N THR A 112 5.52 3.48 -25.21
CA THR A 112 4.65 4.25 -26.12
C THR A 112 5.28 5.60 -26.52
N PRO A 113 4.96 6.15 -27.72
CA PRO A 113 5.49 7.45 -28.14
C PRO A 113 5.06 8.60 -27.21
N VAL A 114 3.85 8.51 -26.65
CA VAL A 114 3.33 9.48 -25.66
C VAL A 114 4.18 9.44 -24.39
N GLN A 115 4.50 8.26 -23.87
CA GLN A 115 5.37 8.10 -22.69
C GLN A 115 6.76 8.68 -22.95
N LYS A 116 7.36 8.43 -24.12
CA LYS A 116 8.67 8.99 -24.50
C LYS A 116 8.63 10.52 -24.56
N ALA A 117 7.57 11.10 -25.12
CA ALA A 117 7.41 12.56 -25.19
C ALA A 117 7.29 13.18 -23.79
N VAL A 118 6.45 12.61 -22.91
CA VAL A 118 6.30 13.09 -21.53
C VAL A 118 7.60 12.94 -20.75
N TYR A 119 8.29 11.81 -20.90
CA TYR A 119 9.59 11.60 -20.26
C TYR A 119 10.61 12.66 -20.66
N LYS A 120 10.73 12.96 -21.96
CA LYS A 120 11.61 14.03 -22.45
C LYS A 120 11.26 15.39 -21.84
N GLN A 121 9.96 15.70 -21.75
CA GLN A 121 9.50 16.95 -21.14
C GLN A 121 9.86 17.03 -19.65
N VAL A 122 9.67 15.96 -18.89
CA VAL A 122 9.98 15.91 -17.45
C VAL A 122 11.49 15.99 -17.21
N MET A 123 12.29 15.27 -17.98
CA MET A 123 13.75 15.26 -17.81
C MET A 123 14.41 16.58 -18.22
N ALA A 124 13.81 17.33 -19.15
CA ALA A 124 14.26 18.67 -19.52
C ALA A 124 13.84 19.74 -18.50
N ALA A 125 12.80 19.48 -17.70
CA ALA A 125 12.31 20.40 -16.70
C ALA A 125 13.19 20.39 -15.43
N PRO A 126 13.23 21.51 -14.68
CA PRO A 126 13.87 21.53 -13.38
C PRO A 126 13.21 20.53 -12.43
N LYS A 127 13.98 19.98 -11.48
CA LYS A 127 13.48 19.02 -10.50
C LYS A 127 12.35 19.66 -9.68
N PRO A 128 11.12 19.12 -9.73
CA PRO A 128 9.99 19.67 -8.98
C PRO A 128 10.08 19.32 -7.49
N ILE A 129 9.34 20.04 -6.65
CA ILE A 129 9.25 19.70 -5.21
C ILE A 129 8.26 18.54 -5.04
N GLU A 130 8.63 17.51 -4.28
CA GLU A 130 7.80 16.32 -4.06
C GLU A 130 6.37 16.64 -3.60
N LYS A 131 6.23 17.61 -2.69
CA LYS A 131 4.92 18.08 -2.19
C LYS A 131 4.01 18.61 -3.31
N GLU A 132 4.56 19.28 -4.31
CA GLU A 132 3.80 19.82 -5.44
C GLU A 132 3.38 18.72 -6.43
N VAL A 133 4.25 17.72 -6.62
CA VAL A 133 3.94 16.53 -7.41
C VAL A 133 2.79 15.76 -6.75
N ILE A 134 2.90 15.52 -5.44
CA ILE A 134 1.86 14.85 -4.65
C ILE A 134 0.55 15.63 -4.70
N LYS A 135 0.57 16.96 -4.53
CA LYS A 135 -0.64 17.81 -4.59
C LYS A 135 -1.34 17.73 -5.95
N ARG A 136 -0.59 17.67 -7.06
CA ARG A 136 -1.15 17.51 -8.40
C ARG A 136 -1.73 16.11 -8.60
N LEU A 137 -1.02 15.08 -8.16
CA LEU A 137 -1.48 13.70 -8.24
C LEU A 137 -2.72 13.45 -7.37
N SER A 138 -2.83 14.09 -6.20
CA SER A 138 -4.01 14.01 -5.34
C SER A 138 -5.24 14.71 -5.94
N ALA A 139 -5.06 15.65 -6.87
CA ALA A 139 -6.19 16.20 -7.62
C ALA A 139 -6.75 15.22 -8.68
N GLU A 140 -5.99 14.17 -9.01
CA GLU A 140 -6.35 13.16 -10.03
C GLU A 140 -6.78 11.82 -9.46
N SER A 141 -6.65 11.63 -8.15
CA SER A 141 -7.36 10.57 -7.45
C SER A 141 -8.85 10.83 -7.54
N LYS A 142 -9.60 9.82 -7.98
CA LYS A 142 -11.04 9.79 -7.78
C LYS A 142 -11.28 9.33 -6.33
N GLU A 143 -12.29 9.89 -5.69
CA GLU A 143 -12.81 9.41 -4.40
C GLU A 143 -13.06 7.89 -4.44
#